data_AF-A0A379LRU3-F1
#
_entry.id   AF-A0A379LRU3-F1
#
_cell.length_a   1.000
_cell.length_b   1.000
_cell.length_c   1.000
_cell.angle_alpha   90.00
_cell.angle_beta   90.00
_cell.angle_gamma   90.00
#
_symmetry.space_group_name_H-M   'P 1'
#
loop_
_entity.id
_entity.type
_entity.pdbx_description
1 polymer ?
#
loop_
_entity_poly.entity_id
_entity_poly.type
_entity_poly.pdbx_seq_one_letter_code
_entity_poly.pdbx_strand_id
1 'polypeptide(L)'
;MSGMAAYTPGMEITGGSLGHGLGIAVGACLGLKQKGSQARVYNLLSDGELNEGSTWEAAMSASHWQLDNLIALIDVNNQQADGHSSEILAFEPIVDRWQAFGWYTQRVDGNDISALQAAFDAARKLARTPAARHHLRYPNGQRGAVSGKS
;
A
#
# COMPACT_ATOMS: atom_id res chain seq x y z
N MET A 1 9.72 0.69 18.35
CA MET A 1 10.96 -0.04 18.66
C MET A 1 11.53 -0.54 17.34
N SER A 2 12.79 -0.25 17.00
CA SER A 2 13.42 -0.71 15.75
C SER A 2 13.96 -2.13 15.90
N GLY A 3 13.49 -3.07 15.08
CA GLY A 3 14.13 -4.38 14.92
C GLY A 3 15.14 -4.34 13.77
N MET A 4 16.22 -5.12 13.88
CA MET A 4 17.29 -5.16 12.87
C MET A 4 17.33 -6.53 12.20
N ALA A 5 17.35 -6.54 10.87
CA ALA A 5 17.49 -7.75 10.06
C ALA A 5 18.84 -8.45 10.27
N ALA A 6 19.89 -7.69 10.62
CA ALA A 6 21.26 -8.21 10.72
C ALA A 6 21.45 -9.30 11.79
N TYR A 7 20.61 -9.33 12.83
CA TYR A 7 20.77 -10.26 13.96
C TYR A 7 19.47 -10.95 14.39
N THR A 8 18.36 -10.75 13.66
CA THR A 8 17.06 -11.33 14.01
C THR A 8 16.59 -12.26 12.88
N PRO A 9 16.71 -13.59 13.03
CA PRO A 9 16.20 -14.53 12.03
C PRO A 9 14.71 -14.32 11.75
N GLY A 10 14.33 -14.30 10.47
CA GLY A 10 12.96 -14.05 10.02
C GLY A 10 12.59 -12.57 9.86
N MET A 11 13.50 -11.64 10.17
CA MET A 11 13.28 -10.21 9.95
C MET A 11 13.75 -9.80 8.55
N GLU A 12 12.80 -9.52 7.67
CA GLU A 12 13.07 -9.21 6.25
C GLU A 12 13.71 -7.83 6.03
N ILE A 13 13.44 -6.88 6.93
CA ILE A 13 13.97 -5.52 6.86
C ILE A 13 14.42 -5.03 8.24
N THR A 14 15.42 -4.15 8.25
CA THR A 14 15.64 -3.28 9.40
C THR A 14 14.58 -2.19 9.39
N GLY A 15 13.78 -2.11 10.46
CA GLY A 15 12.67 -1.17 10.57
C GLY A 15 12.91 -0.05 11.59
N GLY A 16 11.88 0.75 11.83
CA GLY A 16 11.85 1.75 12.92
C GLY A 16 11.64 3.18 12.45
N SER A 17 11.96 3.50 11.20
CA SER A 17 11.60 4.78 10.57
C SER A 17 10.35 4.57 9.72
N LEU A 18 9.27 5.26 10.07
CA LEU A 18 8.02 5.24 9.33
C LEU A 18 8.24 5.70 7.87
N GLY A 19 7.41 5.17 6.96
CA GLY A 19 7.38 5.55 5.54
C GLY A 19 8.36 4.77 4.66
N HIS A 20 9.38 4.12 5.23
CA HIS A 20 10.35 3.35 4.46
C HIS A 20 9.86 1.96 4.07
N GLY A 21 8.97 1.34 4.85
CA GLY A 21 8.58 -0.07 4.67
C GLY A 21 8.01 -0.33 3.27
N LEU A 22 7.08 0.51 2.82
CA LEU A 22 6.43 0.33 1.52
C LEU A 22 7.41 0.55 0.36
N GLY A 23 8.31 1.53 0.45
CA GLY A 23 9.35 1.75 -0.56
C GLY A 23 10.31 0.57 -0.71
N ILE A 24 10.72 -0.03 0.42
CA ILE A 24 11.55 -1.24 0.41
C ILE A 24 10.77 -2.41 -0.21
N ALA A 25 9.48 -2.56 0.12
CA ALA A 25 8.62 -3.59 -0.45
C ALA A 25 8.46 -3.46 -1.97
N VAL A 26 8.35 -2.23 -2.50
CA VAL A 26 8.35 -1.95 -3.94
C VAL A 26 9.63 -2.48 -4.61
N GLY A 27 10.80 -2.15 -4.04
CA GLY A 27 12.08 -2.63 -4.55
C GLY A 27 12.20 -4.16 -4.51
N ALA A 28 11.76 -4.78 -3.41
CA ALA A 28 11.74 -6.24 -3.26
C ALA A 28 10.85 -6.91 -4.32
N CYS A 29 9.63 -6.39 -4.53
CA CYS A 29 8.70 -6.89 -5.55
C CYS A 29 9.26 -6.81 -6.96
N LEU A 30 9.90 -5.70 -7.34
CA LEU A 30 10.59 -5.54 -8.62
C LEU A 30 11.69 -6.59 -8.79
N GLY A 31 12.54 -6.76 -7.78
CA GLY A 31 13.61 -7.75 -7.79
C GLY A 31 13.10 -9.20 -7.90
N LEU A 32 12.00 -9.53 -7.20
CA LEU A 32 11.36 -10.85 -7.29
C LEU A 32 10.78 -11.12 -8.68
N LYS A 33 10.12 -10.13 -9.30
CA LYS A 33 9.62 -10.24 -10.68
C LYS A 33 10.75 -10.43 -11.68
N GLN A 34 11.83 -9.66 -11.54
CA GLN A 34 13.01 -9.78 -12.39
C GLN A 34 13.64 -11.19 -12.33
N LYS A 35 13.53 -11.86 -11.17
CA LYS A 35 13.99 -13.24 -10.96
C LYS A 35 12.97 -14.31 -11.37
N GLY A 36 11.80 -13.93 -11.92
CA GLY A 36 10.72 -14.86 -12.26
C GLY A 36 10.07 -15.53 -11.04
N SER A 37 10.26 -14.98 -9.84
CA SER A 37 9.73 -15.55 -8.61
C SER A 37 8.21 -15.39 -8.52
N GLN A 38 7.55 -16.41 -7.97
CA GLN A 38 6.11 -16.39 -7.65
C GLN A 38 5.85 -15.90 -6.21
N ALA A 39 6.89 -15.48 -5.49
CA ALA A 39 6.76 -14.95 -4.13
C ALA A 39 5.98 -13.62 -4.13
N ARG A 40 5.31 -13.38 -3.00
CA ARG A 40 4.52 -12.19 -2.74
C ARG A 40 5.06 -11.49 -1.50
N VAL A 41 5.09 -10.17 -1.53
CA VAL A 41 5.49 -9.32 -0.41
C VAL A 41 4.24 -8.76 0.25
N TYR A 42 4.21 -8.81 1.58
CA TYR A 42 3.18 -8.17 2.40
C TYR A 42 3.85 -7.06 3.19
N ASN A 43 3.26 -5.88 3.17
CA ASN A 43 3.73 -4.73 3.94
C ASN A 43 2.61 -4.29 4.90
N LEU A 44 2.87 -4.30 6.20
CA LEU A 44 1.95 -3.80 7.21
C LEU A 44 2.34 -2.37 7.58
N LEU A 45 1.41 -1.44 7.46
CA LEU A 45 1.52 -0.03 7.83
C LEU A 45 0.56 0.28 8.97
N SER A 46 0.81 1.37 9.69
CA SER A 46 -0.18 2.00 10.57
C SER A 46 -0.84 3.21 9.90
N ASP A 47 -1.95 3.68 10.44
CA ASP A 47 -2.58 4.94 10.00
C ASP A 47 -1.67 6.17 10.19
N GLY A 48 -0.83 6.20 11.24
CA GLY A 48 0.19 7.24 11.44
C GLY A 48 1.30 7.22 10.39
N GLU A 49 1.70 6.04 9.89
CA GLU A 49 2.69 5.92 8.81
C GLU A 49 2.22 6.56 7.50
N LEU A 50 0.90 6.76 7.32
CA LEU A 50 0.34 7.44 6.15
C LEU A 50 0.60 8.95 6.13
N ASN A 51 1.12 9.50 7.23
CA ASN A 51 1.53 10.90 7.29
C ASN A 51 2.88 11.14 6.58
N GLU A 52 3.63 10.07 6.30
CA GLU A 52 4.91 10.14 5.59
C GLU A 52 4.71 10.26 4.07
N GLY A 53 5.38 11.25 3.45
CA GLY A 53 5.31 11.46 2.00
C GLY A 53 5.85 10.28 1.19
N SER A 54 6.90 9.63 1.70
CA SER A 54 7.52 8.45 1.08
C SER A 54 6.56 7.27 0.90
N THR A 55 5.57 7.13 1.80
CA THR A 55 4.49 6.14 1.65
C THR A 55 3.72 6.36 0.36
N TRP A 56 3.38 7.61 0.03
CA TRP A 56 2.59 7.94 -1.17
C TRP A 56 3.43 7.86 -2.45
N GLU A 57 4.70 8.22 -2.40
CA GLU A 57 5.65 7.99 -3.51
C GLU A 57 5.79 6.50 -3.84
N ALA A 58 5.87 5.65 -2.81
CA ALA A 58 5.91 4.21 -2.96
C ALA A 58 4.57 3.65 -3.50
N ALA A 59 3.43 4.16 -3.04
CA ALA A 59 2.11 3.78 -3.53
C ALA A 59 1.95 4.10 -5.04
N MET A 60 2.35 5.29 -5.48
CA MET A 60 2.42 5.65 -6.91
C MET A 60 3.31 4.68 -7.70
N SER A 61 4.51 4.43 -7.17
CA SER A 61 5.51 3.59 -7.84
C SER A 61 5.02 2.15 -8.02
N ALA A 62 4.40 1.56 -6.99
CA ALA A 62 3.87 0.20 -7.04
C ALA A 62 2.81 0.02 -8.14
N SER A 63 1.94 1.02 -8.30
CA SER A 63 0.90 1.05 -9.31
C SER A 63 1.48 1.23 -10.72
N HIS A 64 2.40 2.18 -10.90
CA HIS A 64 3.10 2.40 -12.16
C HIS A 64 3.78 1.14 -12.69
N TRP A 65 4.46 0.41 -11.82
CA TRP A 65 5.15 -0.85 -12.15
C TRP A 65 4.24 -2.09 -12.10
N GLN A 66 2.94 -1.92 -11.87
CA GLN A 66 1.94 -2.98 -11.82
C GLN A 66 2.37 -4.13 -10.90
N LEU A 67 2.76 -3.82 -9.66
CA LEU A 67 3.27 -4.79 -8.68
C LEU A 67 2.16 -5.65 -8.07
N ASP A 68 1.59 -6.55 -8.87
CA ASP A 68 0.60 -7.57 -8.49
C ASP A 68 1.10 -8.58 -7.43
N ASN A 69 2.39 -8.60 -7.13
CA ASN A 69 3.01 -9.37 -6.07
C ASN A 69 3.24 -8.56 -4.76
N LEU A 70 2.60 -7.40 -4.60
CA LEU A 70 2.61 -6.59 -3.38
C LEU A 70 1.19 -6.52 -2.78
N ILE A 71 1.07 -6.76 -1.48
CA ILE A 71 -0.15 -6.49 -0.70
C ILE A 71 0.21 -5.57 0.46
N ALA A 72 -0.43 -4.41 0.53
CA ALA A 72 -0.32 -3.49 1.66
C ALA A 72 -1.51 -3.71 2.61
N LEU A 73 -1.23 -3.76 3.91
CA LEU A 73 -2.22 -3.75 4.98
C LEU A 73 -2.03 -2.47 5.77
N ILE A 74 -3.12 -1.83 6.17
CA ILE A 74 -3.07 -0.62 6.97
C ILE A 74 -3.87 -0.91 8.23
N ASP A 75 -3.19 -0.95 9.37
CA ASP A 75 -3.83 -1.00 10.68
C ASP A 75 -4.34 0.40 11.02
N VAL A 76 -5.67 0.53 11.02
CA VAL A 76 -6.37 1.76 11.35
C VAL A 76 -6.99 1.59 12.73
N ASN A 77 -6.22 1.94 13.75
CA ASN A 77 -6.64 1.89 15.15
C ASN A 77 -6.92 3.30 15.73
N ASN A 78 -6.75 4.34 14.91
CA ASN A 78 -6.94 5.75 15.23
C ASN A 78 -6.05 6.25 16.38
N GLN A 79 -4.84 5.70 16.53
CA GLN A 79 -3.90 6.10 17.58
C GLN A 79 -2.50 6.37 17.03
N GLN A 80 -1.97 7.55 17.38
CA GLN A 80 -0.56 7.94 17.21
C GLN A 80 0.08 8.27 18.57
N ALA A 81 1.37 8.64 18.55
CA ALA A 81 2.11 9.00 19.75
C ALA A 81 1.49 10.19 20.51
N ASP A 82 1.03 11.20 19.77
CA ASP A 82 0.54 12.46 20.34
C ASP A 82 -0.99 12.53 20.51
N GLY A 83 -1.72 11.46 20.15
CA GLY A 83 -3.17 11.41 20.29
C GLY A 83 -3.87 10.62 19.19
N HIS A 84 -5.17 10.89 19.00
CA HIS A 84 -5.94 10.23 17.96
C HIS A 84 -5.47 10.63 16.56
N SER A 85 -5.25 9.64 15.68
CA SER A 85 -4.76 9.87 14.31
C SER A 85 -5.63 10.87 13.53
N SER A 86 -6.94 10.86 13.76
CA SER A 86 -7.91 11.78 13.17
C SER A 86 -7.75 13.25 13.60
N GLU A 87 -7.11 13.50 14.73
CA GLU A 87 -6.90 14.84 15.32
C GLU A 87 -5.47 15.36 15.10
N ILE A 88 -4.50 14.47 14.87
CA ILE A 88 -3.11 14.83 14.55
C ILE A 88 -2.96 15.19 13.07
N LEU A 89 -3.19 14.22 12.18
CA LEU A 89 -3.23 14.46 10.74
C LEU A 89 -4.16 13.44 10.06
N ALA A 90 -5.36 13.91 9.72
CA ALA A 90 -6.45 13.07 9.25
C ALA A 90 -6.11 12.31 7.96
N PHE A 91 -6.30 10.98 8.01
CA PHE A 91 -6.01 10.05 6.93
C PHE A 91 -7.22 9.76 6.02
N GLU A 92 -8.44 10.15 6.41
CA GLU A 92 -9.66 9.91 5.64
C GLU A 92 -9.87 10.92 4.48
N PRO A 93 -10.52 10.52 3.37
CA PRO A 93 -11.00 9.18 3.04
C PRO A 93 -9.86 8.26 2.55
N ILE A 94 -9.52 7.22 3.31
CA ILE A 94 -8.33 6.40 3.02
C ILE A 94 -8.55 5.51 1.80
N VAL A 95 -9.74 4.91 1.66
CA VAL A 95 -10.03 3.99 0.56
C VAL A 95 -9.91 4.72 -0.78
N ASP A 96 -10.51 5.90 -0.88
CA ASP A 96 -10.50 6.71 -2.09
C ASP A 96 -9.08 7.22 -2.42
N ARG A 97 -8.29 7.61 -1.42
CA ARG A 97 -6.89 8.02 -1.62
C ARG A 97 -6.06 6.90 -2.24
N TRP A 98 -6.15 5.68 -1.72
CA TRP A 98 -5.41 4.54 -2.27
C TRP A 98 -5.90 4.13 -3.67
N GLN A 99 -7.22 4.15 -3.89
CA GLN A 99 -7.81 3.91 -5.21
C GLN A 99 -7.36 4.95 -6.24
N ALA A 100 -7.21 6.22 -5.86
CA ALA A 100 -6.69 7.28 -6.73
C ALA A 100 -5.24 7.01 -7.18
N PHE A 101 -4.45 6.31 -6.36
CA PHE A 101 -3.12 5.81 -6.75
C PHE A 101 -3.16 4.52 -7.56
N GLY A 102 -4.33 4.01 -7.92
CA GLY A 102 -4.51 2.82 -8.75
C GLY A 102 -4.45 1.49 -7.99
N TRP A 103 -4.62 1.53 -6.67
CA TRP A 103 -4.67 0.31 -5.86
C TRP A 103 -6.08 -0.28 -5.82
N TYR A 104 -6.14 -1.62 -5.80
CA TYR A 104 -7.33 -2.30 -5.30
C TYR A 104 -7.37 -2.19 -3.78
N THR A 105 -8.44 -1.64 -3.23
CA THR A 105 -8.54 -1.34 -1.80
C THR A 105 -9.86 -1.83 -1.24
N GLN A 106 -9.79 -2.46 -0.06
CA GLN A 106 -10.93 -2.93 0.71
C GLN A 106 -10.77 -2.43 2.15
N ARG A 107 -11.88 -2.05 2.78
CA ARG A 107 -11.95 -1.80 4.23
C ARG A 107 -12.62 -2.99 4.89
N VAL A 108 -12.01 -3.49 5.97
CA VAL A 108 -12.39 -4.74 6.64
C VAL A 108 -12.29 -4.50 8.14
N ASP A 109 -13.17 -5.13 8.93
CA ASP A 109 -12.99 -5.23 10.38
C ASP A 109 -11.77 -6.12 10.68
N GLY A 110 -10.73 -5.53 11.27
CA GLY A 110 -9.49 -6.24 11.61
C GLY A 110 -9.66 -7.32 12.68
N ASN A 111 -10.79 -7.34 13.40
CA ASN A 111 -11.10 -8.38 14.39
C ASN A 111 -11.92 -9.53 13.82
N ASP A 112 -12.40 -9.44 12.58
CA ASP A 112 -13.08 -10.53 11.88
C ASP A 112 -12.07 -11.30 11.01
N ILE A 113 -11.60 -12.42 11.54
CA ILE A 113 -10.64 -13.31 10.87
C ILE A 113 -11.17 -13.83 9.53
N SER A 114 -12.48 -14.12 9.44
CA SER A 114 -13.08 -14.65 8.21
C SER A 114 -13.12 -13.57 7.13
N ALA A 115 -13.47 -12.33 7.51
CA ALA A 115 -13.45 -11.20 6.60
C ALA A 115 -12.02 -10.87 6.12
N LEU A 116 -11.02 -10.93 7.01
CA LEU A 116 -9.61 -10.77 6.64
C LEU A 116 -9.16 -11.84 5.65
N GLN A 117 -9.49 -13.11 5.90
CA GLN A 117 -9.15 -14.21 5.00
C GLN A 117 -9.77 -14.00 3.61
N ALA A 118 -11.05 -13.64 3.54
CA ALA A 118 -11.73 -13.35 2.29
C ALA A 118 -11.10 -12.16 1.54
N ALA A 119 -10.70 -11.11 2.26
CA ALA A 119 -10.07 -9.93 1.69
C ALA A 119 -8.68 -10.26 1.09
N PHE A 120 -7.87 -11.06 1.79
CA PHE A 120 -6.60 -11.56 1.25
C PHE A 120 -6.83 -12.42 0.01
N ASP A 121 -7.80 -13.34 0.04
CA ASP A 121 -8.11 -14.18 -1.12
C ASP A 121 -8.51 -13.35 -2.35
N ALA A 122 -9.33 -12.32 -2.17
CA ALA A 122 -9.71 -11.40 -3.22
C ALA A 122 -8.48 -10.68 -3.81
N ALA A 123 -7.63 -10.08 -2.95
CA ALA A 123 -6.41 -9.39 -3.38
C ALA A 123 -5.45 -10.34 -4.12
N ARG A 124 -5.29 -11.56 -3.62
CA ARG A 124 -4.41 -12.58 -4.23
C ARG A 124 -4.89 -13.06 -5.59
N LYS A 125 -6.21 -13.10 -5.81
CA LYS A 125 -6.83 -13.49 -7.09
C LYS A 125 -6.72 -12.38 -8.14
N LEU A 126 -6.95 -11.12 -7.75
CA LEU A 126 -6.84 -9.96 -8.64
C LEU A 126 -5.46 -9.85 -9.31
N ALA A 127 -4.41 -10.11 -8.53
CA ALA A 127 -3.04 -10.18 -9.01
C ALA A 127 -2.80 -11.15 -10.18
N ARG A 128 -3.64 -12.18 -10.32
CA ARG A 128 -3.49 -13.22 -11.35
C ARG A 128 -4.28 -12.92 -12.64
N THR A 129 -5.07 -11.84 -12.66
CA THR A 129 -5.97 -11.54 -13.78
C THR A 129 -5.39 -10.41 -14.65
N PRO A 130 -5.07 -10.66 -15.94
CA PRO A 130 -4.51 -9.65 -16.84
C PRO A 130 -5.37 -8.40 -17.01
N ALA A 131 -6.70 -8.53 -16.90
CA ALA A 131 -7.65 -7.42 -17.08
C ALA A 131 -7.51 -6.29 -16.05
N ALA A 132 -7.01 -6.58 -14.84
CA ALA A 132 -6.75 -5.56 -13.81
C ALA A 132 -5.59 -4.62 -14.18
N ARG A 133 -4.72 -5.03 -15.13
CA ARG A 133 -3.56 -4.24 -15.58
C ARG A 133 -3.94 -3.02 -16.43
N HIS A 134 -5.19 -2.92 -16.87
CA HIS A 134 -5.66 -1.87 -17.79
C HIS A 134 -6.54 -0.80 -17.15
N HIS A 135 -6.91 -0.91 -15.87
CA HIS A 135 -7.70 0.14 -15.19
C HIS A 135 -6.93 1.45 -14.94
N LEU A 136 -5.62 1.50 -15.27
CA LEU A 136 -4.83 2.73 -15.34
C LEU A 136 -4.99 3.50 -16.66
N ARG A 137 -5.79 3.00 -17.62
CA ARG A 137 -6.28 3.85 -18.70
C ARG A 137 -7.47 4.63 -18.16
N TYR A 138 -7.28 5.92 -17.93
CA TYR A 138 -8.37 6.89 -17.81
C TYR A 138 -9.50 6.50 -18.78
N PRO A 139 -10.75 6.33 -18.31
CA PRO A 139 -11.86 6.11 -19.22
C PRO A 139 -11.97 7.34 -20.13
N ASN A 140 -11.66 7.14 -21.41
CA ASN A 140 -11.88 8.07 -22.53
C ASN A 140 -11.80 9.58 -22.20
N GLY A 141 -10.61 10.16 -22.40
CA GLY A 141 -10.51 11.46 -23.07
C GLY A 141 -10.82 12.75 -22.29
N GLN A 142 -11.12 12.71 -21.00
CA GLN A 142 -11.15 13.96 -20.22
C GLN A 142 -9.76 14.30 -19.71
N ARG A 143 -8.99 15.00 -20.55
CA ARG A 143 -7.90 15.85 -20.07
C ARG A 143 -8.54 16.83 -19.10
N GLY A 144 -8.27 16.68 -17.81
CA GLY A 144 -8.47 17.74 -16.85
C GLY A 144 -7.67 18.94 -17.34
N ALA A 145 -8.33 19.84 -18.06
CA ALA A 145 -7.78 21.15 -18.30
C ALA A 145 -7.62 21.77 -16.91
N VAL A 146 -6.39 21.88 -16.42
CA VAL A 146 -6.03 22.94 -15.49
C VAL A 146 -6.18 24.23 -16.28
N SER A 147 -7.43 24.69 -16.39
CA SER A 147 -7.80 25.99 -16.90
C SER A 147 -7.36 26.98 -15.84
N GLY A 148 -6.12 27.45 -15.95
CA GLY A 148 -5.74 28.70 -15.33
C GLY A 148 -6.63 29.82 -15.86
N LYS A 149 -7.39 30.44 -14.97
CA LYS A 149 -7.81 31.84 -15.10
C LYS A 149 -7.87 32.45 -13.70
N SER A 150 -6.97 33.42 -13.50
CA SER A 150 -6.92 34.53 -12.52
C SER A 150 -7.34 34.23 -11.09
#